data_AF-A0A4Q1JLK9-F1
#
_entry.id   AF-A0A4Q1JLK9-F1
#
_cell.length_a   1.000
_cell.length_b   1.000
_cell.length_c   1.000
_cell.angle_alpha   90.00
_cell.angle_beta   90.00
_cell.angle_gamma   90.00
#
_symmetry.space_group_name_H-M   'P 1'
#
loop_
_entity.id
_entity.type
_entity.pdbx_description
1 polymer ?
#
loop_
_entity_poly.entity_id
_entity_poly.type
_entity_poly.pdbx_seq_one_letter_code
_entity_poly.pdbx_strand_id
1 'polypeptide(L)'
;MRRKLLFFLITIFAFSCTKVDDAPGEPKPSKLGTIELKYPSAFNSYYKTINGIDSRDLKAELHDLIDGNKVLPYTSSGFDVWDALDKTDEDPKNPNNVILIYTGRSQSKSEKNHGSMAPDSWEREHVWAKSRGFGGYPDTSKPASTDIHHIRPVDRTVNSDRLTKYFDNGGTIHSEATGCKYTSKTWEPRDAVKGDIARMMFYMAVRYEGENGNPDLELNDNVSSSGPYIGKLSTLIEWNKQDPVDDFEKKRNQTIFEIQGNRNPFIDHPEFVDYIW
;
A
#
# COMPACT_ATOMS: atom_id res chain seq x y z
N MET A 1 -76.82 -29.34 -10.27
CA MET A 1 -75.81 -29.03 -9.24
C MET A 1 -74.42 -29.09 -9.86
N ARG A 2 -73.80 -27.93 -10.13
CA ARG A 2 -72.48 -27.83 -10.78
C ARG A 2 -71.37 -27.93 -9.73
N ARG A 3 -70.46 -28.90 -9.87
CA ARG A 3 -69.21 -29.00 -9.09
C ARG A 3 -68.23 -27.92 -9.60
N LYS A 4 -67.78 -27.02 -8.71
CA LYS A 4 -66.67 -26.11 -8.98
C LYS A 4 -65.38 -26.71 -8.42
N LEU A 5 -64.39 -26.91 -9.28
CA LEU A 5 -63.05 -27.36 -8.97
C LEU A 5 -62.23 -26.12 -8.52
N LEU A 6 -61.67 -26.14 -7.32
CA LEU A 6 -60.84 -25.07 -6.78
C LEU A 6 -59.37 -25.42 -7.05
N PHE A 7 -58.73 -24.74 -8.01
CA PHE A 7 -57.29 -24.84 -8.23
C PHE A 7 -56.57 -23.87 -7.28
N PHE A 8 -55.77 -24.41 -6.37
CA PHE A 8 -54.81 -23.62 -5.59
C PHE A 8 -53.57 -23.40 -6.45
N LEU A 9 -53.34 -22.17 -6.91
CA LEU A 9 -52.05 -21.76 -7.45
C LEU A 9 -51.10 -21.53 -6.27
N ILE A 10 -50.10 -22.39 -6.11
CA ILE A 10 -48.95 -22.14 -5.24
C ILE A 10 -47.95 -21.35 -6.07
N THR A 11 -47.88 -20.05 -5.84
CA THR A 11 -46.85 -19.18 -6.42
C THR A 11 -45.55 -19.44 -5.67
N ILE A 12 -44.64 -20.20 -6.27
CA ILE A 12 -43.27 -20.33 -5.78
C ILE A 12 -42.57 -19.00 -6.08
N PHE A 13 -42.41 -18.16 -5.05
CA PHE A 13 -41.46 -17.05 -5.10
C PHE A 13 -40.05 -17.64 -5.03
N ALA A 14 -39.39 -17.72 -6.18
CA ALA A 14 -37.94 -17.87 -6.20
C ALA A 14 -37.34 -16.57 -5.66
N PHE A 15 -36.89 -16.59 -4.41
CA PHE A 15 -35.98 -15.56 -3.90
C PHE A 15 -34.67 -15.68 -4.68
N SER A 16 -34.52 -14.85 -5.71
CA SER A 16 -33.21 -14.54 -6.26
C SER A 16 -32.44 -13.82 -5.17
N CYS A 17 -31.41 -14.48 -4.65
CA CYS A 17 -30.47 -13.89 -3.70
C CYS A 17 -29.56 -12.96 -4.48
N THR A 18 -30.02 -11.74 -4.80
CA THR A 18 -29.14 -10.65 -5.21
C THR A 18 -28.55 -10.07 -3.93
N LYS A 19 -27.35 -10.54 -3.57
CA LYS A 19 -26.55 -9.91 -2.52
C LYS A 19 -26.27 -8.45 -2.92
N VAL A 20 -26.55 -7.58 -1.96
CA VAL A 20 -25.90 -6.29 -1.63
C VAL A 20 -25.28 -5.55 -2.82
N ASP A 21 -26.02 -4.54 -3.27
CA ASP A 21 -25.56 -3.25 -3.79
C ASP A 21 -24.03 -3.09 -3.92
N ASP A 22 -23.48 -3.46 -5.09
CA ASP A 22 -22.17 -2.97 -5.53
C ASP A 22 -22.24 -1.43 -5.55
N ALA A 23 -21.50 -0.79 -4.65
CA ALA A 23 -21.30 0.66 -4.71
C ALA A 23 -20.73 1.03 -6.10
N PRO A 24 -21.11 2.17 -6.69
CA PRO A 24 -20.66 2.52 -8.03
C PRO A 24 -19.15 2.80 -8.01
N GLY A 25 -18.35 1.89 -8.59
CA GLY A 25 -16.98 2.19 -8.98
C GLY A 25 -15.87 1.33 -8.39
N GLU A 26 -16.16 0.22 -7.69
CA GLU A 26 -15.08 -0.69 -7.30
C GLU A 26 -14.42 -1.33 -8.54
N PRO A 27 -13.08 -1.29 -8.64
CA PRO A 27 -12.34 -1.91 -9.72
C PRO A 27 -12.53 -3.43 -9.68
N LYS A 28 -12.75 -4.03 -10.85
CA LYS A 28 -13.11 -5.45 -10.96
C LYS A 28 -11.88 -6.32 -11.13
N PRO A 29 -11.77 -7.46 -10.41
CA PRO A 29 -10.64 -8.35 -10.51
C PRO A 29 -10.43 -8.88 -11.93
N SER A 30 -9.18 -8.87 -12.39
CA SER A 30 -8.80 -9.44 -13.68
C SER A 30 -8.71 -10.97 -13.67
N LYS A 31 -8.68 -11.59 -12.48
CA LYS A 31 -8.63 -13.04 -12.26
C LYS A 31 -9.58 -13.46 -11.14
N LEU A 32 -10.31 -14.55 -11.37
CA LEU A 32 -11.18 -15.19 -10.38
C LEU A 32 -10.81 -16.66 -10.22
N GLY A 33 -11.09 -17.21 -9.04
CA GLY A 33 -10.96 -18.64 -8.75
C GLY A 33 -10.39 -18.89 -7.36
N THR A 34 -9.92 -20.11 -7.14
CA THR A 34 -9.24 -20.48 -5.89
C THR A 34 -7.82 -19.94 -5.86
N ILE A 35 -7.40 -19.41 -4.70
CA ILE A 35 -6.02 -18.99 -4.47
C ILE A 35 -5.15 -20.22 -4.24
N GLU A 36 -4.18 -20.45 -5.12
CA GLU A 36 -3.23 -21.55 -5.01
C GLU A 36 -1.82 -21.01 -4.78
N LEU A 37 -1.34 -21.13 -3.54
CA LEU A 37 0.04 -20.77 -3.23
C LEU A 37 0.97 -21.85 -3.75
N LYS A 38 1.93 -21.48 -4.60
CA LYS A 38 2.94 -22.41 -5.12
C LYS A 38 3.86 -22.87 -3.98
N TYR A 39 4.05 -24.19 -3.83
CA TYR A 39 4.92 -24.76 -2.79
C TYR A 39 6.40 -24.90 -3.24
N PRO A 40 7.39 -24.68 -2.35
CA PRO A 40 7.33 -23.96 -1.08
C PRO A 40 7.82 -22.51 -1.25
N SER A 41 6.93 -21.53 -1.02
CA SER A 41 7.39 -20.16 -0.72
C SER A 41 8.02 -20.14 0.68
N ALA A 42 8.97 -19.24 0.91
CA ALA A 42 9.60 -19.06 2.22
C ALA A 42 8.61 -18.62 3.32
N PHE A 43 7.38 -18.24 2.94
CA PHE A 43 6.36 -17.63 3.81
C PHE A 43 5.13 -18.51 4.00
N ASN A 44 5.18 -19.77 3.56
CA ASN A 44 4.01 -20.67 3.54
C ASN A 44 3.28 -20.80 4.89
N SER A 45 3.98 -20.68 6.02
CA SER A 45 3.32 -20.70 7.34
C SER A 45 2.54 -19.42 7.62
N TYR A 46 3.01 -18.26 7.13
CA TYR A 46 2.36 -16.97 7.32
C TYR A 46 1.07 -16.89 6.49
N TYR A 47 1.11 -17.30 5.21
CA TYR A 47 -0.05 -17.26 4.31
C TYR A 47 -0.90 -18.54 4.31
N LYS A 48 -0.77 -19.39 5.34
CA LYS A 48 -1.44 -20.71 5.37
C LYS A 48 -2.97 -20.60 5.24
N THR A 49 -3.57 -19.58 5.86
CA THR A 49 -5.02 -19.34 5.83
C THR A 49 -5.51 -18.85 4.47
N ILE A 50 -4.62 -18.26 3.67
CA ILE A 50 -4.93 -17.72 2.34
C ILE A 50 -4.94 -18.83 1.27
N ASN A 51 -4.21 -19.93 1.49
CA ASN A 51 -4.18 -21.01 0.51
C ASN A 51 -5.52 -21.76 0.44
N GLY A 52 -6.11 -21.83 -0.75
CA GLY A 52 -7.34 -22.55 -1.02
C GLY A 52 -8.62 -21.73 -0.84
N ILE A 53 -8.53 -20.45 -0.49
CA ILE A 53 -9.71 -19.57 -0.38
C ILE A 53 -10.24 -19.17 -1.76
N ASP A 54 -11.49 -18.70 -1.81
CA ASP A 54 -12.04 -18.06 -2.99
C ASP A 54 -11.44 -16.66 -3.15
N SER A 55 -11.05 -16.29 -4.37
CA SER A 55 -10.45 -14.98 -4.64
C SER A 55 -11.35 -13.80 -4.26
N ARG A 56 -12.67 -14.00 -4.20
CA ARG A 56 -13.61 -12.96 -3.76
C ARG A 56 -13.46 -12.59 -2.28
N ASP A 57 -12.92 -13.51 -1.48
CA ASP A 57 -12.68 -13.29 -0.05
C ASP A 57 -11.24 -12.82 0.22
N LEU A 58 -10.35 -12.82 -0.80
CA LEU A 58 -8.92 -12.57 -0.65
C LEU A 58 -8.61 -11.21 0.00
N LYS A 59 -9.29 -10.13 -0.38
CA LYS A 59 -9.03 -8.79 0.17
C LYS A 59 -9.26 -8.78 1.68
N ALA A 60 -10.41 -9.28 2.13
CA ALA A 60 -10.79 -9.35 3.54
C ALA A 60 -9.88 -10.31 4.33
N GLU A 61 -9.58 -11.49 3.79
CA GLU A 61 -8.69 -12.45 4.46
C GLU A 61 -7.24 -11.91 4.58
N LEU A 62 -6.78 -11.12 3.59
CA LEU A 62 -5.50 -10.43 3.69
C LEU A 62 -5.55 -9.28 4.70
N HIS A 63 -6.64 -8.50 4.74
CA HIS A 63 -6.85 -7.45 5.73
C HIS A 63 -6.66 -8.01 7.16
N ASP A 64 -7.37 -9.09 7.47
CA ASP A 64 -7.30 -9.78 8.76
C ASP A 64 -5.89 -10.33 9.05
N LEU A 65 -5.22 -10.90 8.03
CA LEU A 65 -3.89 -11.49 8.19
C LEU A 65 -2.81 -10.45 8.51
N ILE A 66 -2.91 -9.25 7.93
CA ILE A 66 -1.88 -8.21 8.04
C ILE A 66 -2.21 -7.15 9.11
N ASP A 67 -3.36 -7.28 9.78
CA ASP A 67 -3.74 -6.49 10.96
C ASP A 67 -2.87 -6.83 12.20
N GLY A 68 -3.02 -6.06 13.27
CA GLY A 68 -2.34 -6.31 14.54
C GLY A 68 -0.84 -6.01 14.54
N ASN A 69 -0.36 -5.26 13.53
CA ASN A 69 1.04 -4.85 13.46
C ASN A 69 1.46 -4.01 14.68
N LYS A 70 2.67 -4.25 15.17
CA LYS A 70 3.25 -3.47 16.27
C LYS A 70 3.45 -2.02 15.82
N VAL A 71 2.83 -1.10 16.57
CA VAL A 71 2.91 0.34 16.33
C VAL A 71 4.21 0.90 16.91
N LEU A 72 4.93 1.67 16.11
CA LEU A 72 6.18 2.32 16.52
C LEU A 72 5.91 3.75 17.00
N PRO A 73 6.64 4.26 18.00
CA PRO A 73 6.70 5.70 18.22
C PRO A 73 7.19 6.42 16.97
N TYR A 74 6.59 7.56 16.61
CA TYR A 74 7.06 8.32 15.47
C TYR A 74 8.41 8.98 15.78
N THR A 75 8.62 9.54 16.97
CA THR A 75 9.93 10.05 17.40
C THR A 75 10.08 9.81 18.89
N SER A 76 11.18 9.20 19.32
CA SER A 76 11.40 8.88 20.74
C SER A 76 12.89 8.81 21.10
N SER A 77 13.18 8.61 22.38
CA SER A 77 14.54 8.30 22.86
C SER A 77 14.89 6.80 22.81
N GLY A 78 13.89 5.95 22.58
CA GLY A 78 14.06 4.52 22.28
C GLY A 78 13.91 4.26 20.78
N PHE A 79 13.71 2.99 20.43
CA PHE A 79 13.53 2.58 19.03
C PHE A 79 12.26 3.20 18.43
N ASP A 80 12.42 3.99 17.35
CA ASP A 80 11.34 4.68 16.67
C ASP A 80 11.37 4.46 15.13
N VAL A 81 10.53 5.19 14.39
CA VAL A 81 10.48 5.10 12.92
C VAL A 81 11.82 5.47 12.26
N TRP A 82 12.61 6.41 12.79
CA TRP A 82 13.93 6.71 12.21
C TRP A 82 14.87 5.51 12.31
N ASP A 83 14.89 4.85 13.47
CA ASP A 83 15.75 3.68 13.69
C ASP A 83 15.31 2.49 12.85
N ALA A 84 14.00 2.36 12.60
CA ALA A 84 13.47 1.37 11.69
C ALA A 84 13.94 1.64 10.25
N LEU A 85 13.86 2.89 9.77
CA LEU A 85 14.29 3.24 8.42
C LEU A 85 15.78 3.08 8.17
N ASP A 86 16.62 3.32 9.19
CA ASP A 86 18.04 3.01 9.11
C ASP A 86 18.31 1.54 8.80
N LYS A 87 17.39 0.64 9.17
CA LYS A 87 17.50 -0.80 8.93
C LYS A 87 16.81 -1.23 7.64
N THR A 88 15.60 -0.73 7.40
CA THR A 88 14.76 -1.18 6.28
C THR A 88 15.27 -0.70 4.92
N ASP A 89 15.94 0.47 4.91
CA ASP A 89 16.37 1.14 3.69
C ASP A 89 17.90 1.30 3.63
N GLU A 90 18.65 0.54 4.46
CA GLU A 90 20.11 0.52 4.47
C GLU A 90 20.70 0.27 3.08
N ASP A 91 21.66 1.10 2.66
CA ASP A 91 22.37 0.91 1.40
C ASP A 91 23.22 -0.37 1.46
N PRO A 92 22.96 -1.38 0.60
CA PRO A 92 23.73 -2.63 0.59
C PRO A 92 25.23 -2.44 0.33
N LYS A 93 25.63 -1.30 -0.26
CA LYS A 93 27.03 -0.95 -0.57
C LYS A 93 27.66 -0.07 0.49
N ASN A 94 26.87 0.53 1.38
CA ASN A 94 27.36 1.40 2.45
C ASN A 94 26.39 1.37 3.66
N PRO A 95 26.65 0.55 4.69
CA PRO A 95 25.74 0.38 5.82
C PRO A 95 25.61 1.63 6.71
N ASN A 96 26.44 2.66 6.51
CA ASN A 96 26.26 3.95 7.19
C ASN A 96 25.20 4.83 6.51
N ASN A 97 24.67 4.39 5.37
CA ASN A 97 23.74 5.15 4.55
C ASN A 97 22.39 4.43 4.38
N VAL A 98 21.39 5.19 3.94
CA VAL A 98 20.10 4.70 3.46
C VAL A 98 19.88 5.11 2.00
N ILE A 99 19.06 4.35 1.27
CA ILE A 99 18.65 4.69 -0.10
C ILE A 99 17.38 5.55 -0.04
N LEU A 100 17.45 6.75 -0.63
CA LEU A 100 16.31 7.66 -0.72
C LEU A 100 15.37 7.23 -1.86
N ILE A 101 14.07 7.12 -1.57
CA ILE A 101 13.10 6.47 -2.46
C ILE A 101 13.07 7.06 -3.87
N TYR A 102 12.89 8.38 -4.00
CA TYR A 102 12.68 9.03 -5.29
C TYR A 102 13.98 9.34 -6.05
N THR A 103 15.05 9.74 -5.36
CA THR A 103 16.32 10.07 -6.00
C THR A 103 17.19 8.83 -6.25
N GLY A 104 16.99 7.75 -5.48
CA GLY A 104 17.91 6.61 -5.44
C GLY A 104 19.28 6.95 -4.84
N ARG A 105 19.44 8.14 -4.25
CA ARG A 105 20.70 8.60 -3.66
C ARG A 105 20.98 7.81 -2.38
N SER A 106 22.22 7.37 -2.21
CA SER A 106 22.74 6.86 -0.95
C SER A 106 23.06 8.05 -0.03
N GLN A 107 22.38 8.14 1.11
CA GLN A 107 22.44 9.27 2.03
C GLN A 107 22.92 8.84 3.41
N SER A 108 23.78 9.62 4.07
CA SER A 108 24.21 9.31 5.44
C SER A 108 23.01 9.19 6.39
N LYS A 109 23.00 8.14 7.20
CA LYS A 109 22.04 7.98 8.32
C LYS A 109 22.12 9.13 9.33
N SER A 110 23.26 9.83 9.39
CA SER A 110 23.44 10.99 10.27
C SER A 110 22.76 12.27 9.77
N GLU A 111 22.34 12.32 8.50
CA GLU A 111 21.75 13.52 7.89
C GLU A 111 20.22 13.53 7.95
N LYS A 112 19.65 12.93 9.00
CA LYS A 112 18.22 12.98 9.30
C LYS A 112 17.79 14.43 9.58
N ASN A 113 16.71 14.86 8.95
CA ASN A 113 16.13 16.16 9.25
C ASN A 113 15.33 16.12 10.57
N HIS A 114 15.96 16.55 11.65
CA HIS A 114 15.30 16.78 12.94
C HIS A 114 14.82 18.24 13.12
N GLY A 115 14.58 18.95 12.01
CA GLY A 115 14.12 20.35 12.00
C GLY A 115 15.20 21.37 11.66
N SER A 116 16.41 20.95 11.33
CA SER A 116 17.51 21.83 10.89
C SER A 116 17.31 22.39 9.48
N MET A 117 16.43 21.76 8.68
CA MET A 117 16.09 22.17 7.31
C MET A 117 17.29 22.21 6.34
N ALA A 118 18.36 21.46 6.61
CA ALA A 118 19.51 21.39 5.72
C ALA A 118 19.12 20.82 4.34
N PRO A 119 19.59 21.41 3.22
CA PRO A 119 19.21 20.95 1.88
C PRO A 119 19.48 19.46 1.63
N ASP A 120 20.63 18.95 2.07
CA ASP A 120 21.04 17.56 1.85
C ASP A 120 20.51 16.59 2.93
N SER A 121 19.63 17.05 3.82
CA SER A 121 19.02 16.18 4.83
C SER A 121 17.91 15.32 4.23
N TRP A 122 17.68 14.17 4.87
CA TRP A 122 16.58 13.28 4.49
C TRP A 122 15.45 13.26 5.52
N GLU A 123 14.25 13.03 5.03
CA GLU A 123 13.00 13.00 5.77
C GLU A 123 12.32 11.64 5.68
N ARG A 124 11.26 11.49 6.46
CA ARG A 124 10.35 10.35 6.39
C ARG A 124 9.21 10.73 5.47
N GLU A 125 9.23 10.15 4.28
CA GLU A 125 8.14 10.25 3.33
C GLU A 125 7.00 9.34 3.79
N HIS A 126 5.80 9.89 3.90
CA HIS A 126 4.58 9.09 3.95
C HIS A 126 4.12 8.87 2.51
N VAL A 127 4.47 7.72 1.93
CA VAL A 127 4.13 7.41 0.52
C VAL A 127 2.61 7.49 0.33
N TRP A 128 1.81 6.97 1.25
CA TRP A 128 0.44 7.45 1.41
C TRP A 128 0.44 8.81 2.12
N ALA A 129 0.23 9.91 1.38
CA ALA A 129 0.32 11.24 1.96
C ALA A 129 -0.70 11.43 3.10
N LYS A 130 -0.23 11.86 4.28
CA LYS A 130 -1.05 11.98 5.49
C LYS A 130 -2.31 12.81 5.28
N SER A 131 -2.22 13.91 4.55
CA SER A 131 -3.36 14.81 4.28
C SER A 131 -4.45 14.19 3.39
N ARG A 132 -4.20 13.00 2.83
CA ARG A 132 -5.11 12.23 1.97
C ARG A 132 -5.44 10.87 2.57
N GLY A 133 -5.49 10.76 3.89
CA GLY A 133 -5.81 9.49 4.54
C GLY A 133 -6.21 9.72 5.99
N PHE A 134 -5.21 9.89 6.85
CA PHE A 134 -5.39 9.85 8.30
C PHE A 134 -5.09 11.18 9.02
N GLY A 135 -4.49 12.15 8.35
CA GLY A 135 -4.32 13.52 8.84
C GLY A 135 -3.49 13.69 10.12
N GLY A 136 -3.31 14.96 10.51
CA GLY A 136 -2.66 15.35 11.77
C GLY A 136 -1.19 14.95 11.92
N TYR A 137 -0.70 15.09 13.16
CA TYR A 137 0.63 14.64 13.53
C TYR A 137 0.67 13.12 13.69
N PRO A 138 1.74 12.44 13.23
CA PRO A 138 1.93 11.02 13.47
C PRO A 138 2.17 10.72 14.94
N ASP A 139 1.50 9.69 15.45
CA ASP A 139 1.62 9.22 16.82
C ASP A 139 1.16 7.75 16.94
N THR A 140 1.36 7.16 18.12
CA THR A 140 1.06 5.73 18.35
C THR A 140 -0.43 5.40 18.45
N SER A 141 -1.32 6.40 18.50
CA SER A 141 -2.77 6.18 18.39
C SER A 141 -3.25 6.05 16.94
N LYS A 142 -2.36 6.34 15.97
CA LYS A 142 -2.64 6.26 14.53
C LYS A 142 -1.67 5.28 13.88
N PRO A 143 -1.98 3.97 13.86
CA PRO A 143 -1.11 2.93 13.30
C PRO A 143 -0.63 3.28 11.88
N ALA A 144 -1.55 3.73 11.02
CA ALA A 144 -1.25 4.14 9.64
C ALA A 144 -0.20 5.26 9.53
N SER A 145 -0.01 6.07 10.57
CA SER A 145 0.96 7.18 10.54
C SER A 145 2.40 6.76 10.89
N THR A 146 2.58 5.54 11.39
CA THR A 146 3.88 5.00 11.84
C THR A 146 4.22 3.67 11.18
N ASP A 147 3.36 3.18 10.28
CA ASP A 147 3.56 1.94 9.56
C ASP A 147 4.70 2.08 8.53
N ILE A 148 5.81 1.42 8.82
CA ILE A 148 7.00 1.49 7.98
C ILE A 148 6.85 0.73 6.67
N HIS A 149 5.77 0.00 6.39
CA HIS A 149 5.55 -0.54 5.04
C HIS A 149 5.48 0.56 3.98
N HIS A 150 4.88 1.73 4.29
CA HIS A 150 4.73 2.85 3.37
C HIS A 150 5.57 4.10 3.72
N ILE A 151 6.32 4.06 4.83
CA ILE A 151 7.22 5.17 5.18
C ILE A 151 8.61 4.87 4.62
N ARG A 152 9.19 5.82 3.88
CA ARG A 152 10.52 5.67 3.25
C ARG A 152 11.43 6.86 3.55
N PRO A 153 12.77 6.68 3.55
CA PRO A 153 13.70 7.80 3.48
C PRO A 153 13.52 8.57 2.17
N VAL A 154 13.50 9.88 2.24
CA VAL A 154 13.36 10.75 1.07
C VAL A 154 14.25 11.97 1.21
N ASP A 155 14.73 12.50 0.10
CA ASP A 155 15.37 13.80 0.11
C ASP A 155 14.35 14.88 0.53
N ARG A 156 14.74 15.80 1.41
CA ARG A 156 13.86 16.84 1.95
C ARG A 156 13.23 17.76 0.89
N THR A 157 14.01 18.23 -0.09
CA THR A 157 13.49 19.15 -1.12
C THR A 157 12.55 18.39 -2.05
N VAL A 158 12.93 17.16 -2.43
CA VAL A 158 12.10 16.29 -3.26
C VAL A 158 10.79 15.91 -2.55
N ASN A 159 10.83 15.70 -1.23
CA ASN A 159 9.63 15.49 -0.42
C ASN A 159 8.70 16.72 -0.47
N SER A 160 9.31 17.90 -0.32
CA SER A 160 8.61 19.19 -0.39
C SER A 160 8.03 19.46 -1.77
N ASP A 161 8.61 18.91 -2.84
CA ASP A 161 8.09 19.03 -4.21
C ASP A 161 7.02 17.97 -4.50
N ARG A 162 7.17 16.75 -3.99
CA ARG A 162 6.17 15.67 -4.11
C ARG A 162 4.84 16.08 -3.44
N LEU A 163 4.91 16.65 -2.23
CA LEU A 163 3.74 17.06 -1.43
C LEU A 163 2.71 15.93 -1.29
N THR A 164 1.52 16.17 -1.84
CA THR A 164 0.34 15.32 -1.75
C THR A 164 -0.13 14.93 -3.15
N LYS A 165 0.77 15.00 -4.15
CA LYS A 165 0.47 14.63 -5.53
C LYS A 165 0.04 13.17 -5.61
N TYR A 166 -0.91 12.88 -6.47
CA TYR A 166 -1.34 11.51 -6.74
C TYR A 166 -0.23 10.77 -7.50
N PHE A 167 -0.08 9.48 -7.25
CA PHE A 167 0.78 8.65 -8.09
C PHE A 167 0.09 8.36 -9.42
N ASP A 168 0.66 8.90 -10.50
CA ASP A 168 0.27 8.64 -11.87
C ASP A 168 1.43 9.12 -12.76
N ASN A 169 1.36 8.89 -14.07
CA ASN A 169 2.34 9.39 -15.01
C ASN A 169 2.49 10.92 -14.91
N GLY A 170 3.72 11.38 -15.04
CA GLY A 170 4.12 12.78 -14.98
C GLY A 170 4.29 13.37 -16.37
N GLY A 171 4.75 14.62 -16.43
CA GLY A 171 5.06 15.28 -17.69
C GLY A 171 6.47 15.87 -17.69
N THR A 172 6.77 16.66 -16.65
CA THR A 172 8.03 17.38 -16.54
C THR A 172 9.01 16.61 -15.68
N ILE A 173 10.26 16.44 -16.16
CA ILE A 173 11.35 15.84 -15.37
C ILE A 173 11.66 16.73 -14.16
N HIS A 174 11.81 16.12 -12.99
CA HIS A 174 12.20 16.82 -11.78
C HIS A 174 13.70 17.17 -11.81
N SER A 175 14.09 18.38 -11.40
CA SER A 175 15.48 18.85 -11.53
C SER A 175 16.46 18.12 -10.62
N GLU A 176 16.01 17.72 -9.43
CA GLU A 176 16.84 16.99 -8.46
C GLU A 176 16.66 15.46 -8.55
N ALA A 177 15.45 14.96 -8.33
CA ALA A 177 15.08 13.57 -8.60
C ALA A 177 14.92 13.32 -10.11
N THR A 178 16.01 13.37 -10.88
CA THR A 178 16.00 13.35 -12.37
C THR A 178 15.34 12.13 -13.02
N GLY A 179 15.17 11.03 -12.28
CA GLY A 179 14.38 9.88 -12.75
C GLY A 179 12.87 10.03 -12.57
N CYS A 180 12.42 10.99 -11.76
CA CYS A 180 11.00 11.27 -11.50
C CYS A 180 10.46 12.32 -12.48
N LYS A 181 9.16 12.23 -12.74
CA LYS A 181 8.41 13.27 -13.47
C LYS A 181 7.22 13.71 -12.64
N TYR A 182 6.74 14.92 -12.89
CA TYR A 182 5.59 15.45 -12.17
C TYR A 182 4.74 16.38 -13.03
N THR A 183 3.54 16.65 -12.52
CA THR A 183 2.66 17.75 -12.94
C THR A 183 2.23 18.53 -11.71
N SER A 184 1.32 19.49 -11.85
CA SER A 184 0.70 20.14 -10.68
C SER A 184 -0.12 19.17 -9.81
N LYS A 185 -0.50 17.99 -10.33
CA LYS A 185 -1.36 17.02 -9.64
C LYS A 185 -0.71 15.65 -9.40
N THR A 186 0.20 15.24 -10.27
CA THR A 186 0.71 13.86 -10.33
C THR A 186 2.22 13.79 -10.10
N TRP A 187 2.66 12.68 -9.53
CA TRP A 187 4.06 12.31 -9.34
C TRP A 187 4.30 10.92 -9.91
N GLU A 188 5.19 10.84 -10.90
CA GLU A 188 5.71 9.61 -11.47
C GLU A 188 7.10 9.37 -10.88
N PRO A 189 7.29 8.32 -10.07
CA PRO A 189 8.59 8.00 -9.53
C PRO A 189 9.51 7.46 -10.64
N ARG A 190 10.81 7.39 -10.34
CA ARG A 190 11.78 6.70 -11.22
C ARG A 190 11.37 5.25 -11.46
N ASP A 191 11.71 4.73 -12.64
CA ASP A 191 11.27 3.40 -13.08
C ASP A 191 11.58 2.29 -12.08
N ALA A 192 12.75 2.34 -11.45
CA ALA A 192 13.23 1.33 -10.51
C ALA A 192 12.61 1.39 -9.09
N VAL A 193 11.51 2.12 -8.88
CA VAL A 193 10.65 2.02 -7.68
C VAL A 193 9.17 2.15 -8.01
N LYS A 194 8.79 2.04 -9.29
CA LYS A 194 7.38 2.13 -9.71
C LYS A 194 6.56 1.01 -9.06
N GLY A 195 7.13 -0.19 -9.00
CA GLY A 195 6.54 -1.37 -8.40
C GLY A 195 6.51 -1.28 -6.87
N ASP A 196 7.60 -0.81 -6.26
CA ASP A 196 7.66 -0.54 -4.81
C ASP A 196 6.50 0.36 -4.36
N ILE A 197 6.33 1.48 -5.08
CA ILE A 197 5.26 2.43 -4.79
C ILE A 197 3.90 1.73 -4.94
N ALA A 198 3.66 1.03 -6.04
CA ALA A 198 2.42 0.30 -6.27
C ALA A 198 2.10 -0.70 -5.14
N ARG A 199 3.06 -1.51 -4.73
CA ARG A 199 2.87 -2.53 -3.67
C ARG A 199 2.71 -1.91 -2.28
N MET A 200 3.37 -0.79 -1.99
CA MET A 200 3.07 0.00 -0.78
C MET A 200 1.64 0.55 -0.81
N MET A 201 1.16 1.00 -1.97
CA MET A 201 -0.19 1.51 -2.12
C MET A 201 -1.25 0.43 -1.93
N PHE A 202 -1.09 -0.73 -2.58
CA PHE A 202 -1.99 -1.86 -2.43
C PHE A 202 -2.05 -2.35 -0.98
N TYR A 203 -0.89 -2.45 -0.32
CA TYR A 203 -0.81 -2.81 1.09
C TYR A 203 -1.61 -1.85 1.96
N MET A 204 -1.41 -0.54 1.81
CA MET A 204 -2.11 0.44 2.65
C MET A 204 -3.63 0.39 2.44
N ALA A 205 -4.08 0.17 1.20
CA ALA A 205 -5.49 0.07 0.87
C ALA A 205 -6.16 -1.20 1.43
N VAL A 206 -5.42 -2.32 1.52
CA VAL A 206 -5.93 -3.56 2.14
C VAL A 206 -5.77 -3.54 3.64
N ARG A 207 -4.70 -2.95 4.18
CA ARG A 207 -4.43 -2.91 5.62
C ARG A 207 -5.42 -2.02 6.36
N TYR A 208 -5.85 -0.91 5.77
CA TYR A 208 -6.63 0.13 6.43
C TYR A 208 -7.97 0.33 5.74
N GLU A 209 -8.97 -0.48 6.09
CA GLU A 209 -10.34 -0.47 5.53
C GLU A 209 -11.38 0.18 6.48
N GLY A 210 -10.97 1.14 7.32
CA GLY A 210 -11.91 1.93 8.14
C GLY A 210 -12.32 1.31 9.49
N GLU A 211 -11.80 0.14 9.85
CA GLU A 211 -12.13 -0.53 11.12
C GLU A 211 -11.38 0.05 12.33
N ASN A 212 -11.98 -0.05 13.52
CA ASN A 212 -11.36 0.30 14.80
C ASN A 212 -10.81 1.74 14.89
N GLY A 213 -11.41 2.67 14.14
CA GLY A 213 -10.99 4.08 14.09
C GLY A 213 -9.77 4.34 13.20
N ASN A 214 -9.30 3.32 12.47
CA ASN A 214 -8.33 3.50 11.40
C ASN A 214 -8.94 4.24 10.21
N PRO A 215 -8.12 4.87 9.35
CA PRO A 215 -8.62 5.41 8.09
C PRO A 215 -9.15 4.29 7.19
N ASP A 216 -10.07 4.66 6.31
CA ASP A 216 -10.53 3.85 5.19
C ASP A 216 -9.78 4.30 3.94
N LEU A 217 -8.70 3.62 3.57
CA LEU A 217 -7.79 4.01 2.50
C LEU A 217 -8.17 3.27 1.23
N GLU A 218 -8.50 4.00 0.18
CA GLU A 218 -9.01 3.41 -1.06
C GLU A 218 -8.18 3.84 -2.27
N LEU A 219 -8.08 2.93 -3.25
CA LEU A 219 -7.49 3.21 -4.56
C LEU A 219 -8.58 3.25 -5.62
N ASN A 220 -8.52 4.23 -6.51
CA ASN A 220 -9.42 4.36 -7.65
C ASN A 220 -8.70 5.00 -8.84
N ASP A 221 -9.39 5.17 -9.95
CA ASP A 221 -8.83 5.82 -11.15
C ASP A 221 -8.98 7.35 -11.16
N ASN A 222 -9.49 7.95 -10.08
CA ASN A 222 -9.81 9.37 -10.02
C ASN A 222 -8.75 10.19 -9.26
N VAL A 223 -7.84 10.80 -10.02
CA VAL A 223 -6.81 11.75 -9.52
C VAL A 223 -7.34 13.16 -9.21
N SER A 224 -8.62 13.27 -8.85
CA SER A 224 -9.27 14.52 -8.47
C SER A 224 -10.24 14.40 -7.28
N SER A 225 -10.41 13.20 -6.73
CA SER A 225 -11.31 12.97 -5.60
C SER A 225 -10.78 13.62 -4.32
N SER A 226 -11.68 14.30 -3.59
CA SER A 226 -11.51 14.58 -2.17
C SER A 226 -11.75 13.30 -1.38
N GLY A 227 -10.85 12.96 -0.45
CA GLY A 227 -10.99 11.76 0.36
C GLY A 227 -9.66 11.04 0.57
N PRO A 228 -9.71 9.87 1.19
CA PRO A 228 -8.55 9.04 1.48
C PRO A 228 -8.10 8.28 0.23
N TYR A 229 -7.76 9.02 -0.84
CA TYR A 229 -7.37 8.48 -2.14
C TYR A 229 -5.99 9.01 -2.51
N ILE A 230 -5.08 8.12 -2.90
CA ILE A 230 -3.81 8.53 -3.49
C ILE A 230 -3.31 7.50 -4.50
N GLY A 231 -3.08 7.97 -5.72
CA GLY A 231 -2.68 7.12 -6.84
C GLY A 231 -3.84 6.69 -7.72
N LYS A 232 -3.54 6.59 -9.02
CA LYS A 232 -4.46 6.07 -10.03
C LYS A 232 -4.28 4.56 -10.13
N LEU A 233 -5.30 3.81 -9.75
CA LEU A 233 -5.22 2.35 -9.63
C LEU A 233 -4.70 1.66 -10.90
N SER A 234 -5.27 2.00 -12.06
CA SER A 234 -4.81 1.43 -13.34
C SER A 234 -3.32 1.66 -13.60
N THR A 235 -2.80 2.83 -13.23
CA THR A 235 -1.37 3.13 -13.34
C THR A 235 -0.54 2.33 -12.32
N LEU A 236 -1.02 2.16 -11.09
CA LEU A 236 -0.33 1.36 -10.07
C LEU A 236 -0.26 -0.13 -10.47
N ILE A 237 -1.33 -0.68 -11.05
CA ILE A 237 -1.35 -2.07 -11.56
C ILE A 237 -0.33 -2.23 -12.68
N GLU A 238 -0.25 -1.27 -13.60
CA GLU A 238 0.73 -1.27 -14.67
C GLU A 238 2.17 -1.18 -14.12
N TRP A 239 2.42 -0.27 -13.18
CA TRP A 239 3.72 -0.12 -12.52
C TRP A 239 4.17 -1.37 -11.77
N ASN A 240 3.26 -2.07 -11.10
CA ASN A 240 3.54 -3.36 -10.46
C ASN A 240 4.03 -4.43 -11.47
N LYS A 241 3.52 -4.39 -12.72
CA LYS A 241 3.92 -5.30 -13.79
C LYS A 241 5.24 -4.89 -14.45
N GLN A 242 5.47 -3.58 -14.60
CA GLN A 242 6.67 -3.02 -15.22
C GLN A 242 7.92 -3.11 -14.33
N ASP A 243 7.74 -3.08 -13.02
CA ASP A 243 8.82 -3.12 -12.02
C ASP A 243 8.60 -4.27 -11.03
N PRO A 244 9.05 -5.49 -11.38
CA PRO A 244 8.91 -6.67 -10.54
C PRO A 244 9.65 -6.54 -9.21
N VAL A 245 9.20 -7.27 -8.20
CA VAL A 245 9.82 -7.30 -6.86
C VAL A 245 11.29 -7.70 -6.96
N ASP A 246 12.16 -6.84 -6.44
CA ASP A 246 13.61 -7.08 -6.37
C ASP A 246 14.06 -7.58 -4.98
N ASP A 247 15.35 -7.86 -4.84
CA ASP A 247 15.90 -8.38 -3.59
C ASP A 247 15.99 -7.33 -2.48
N PHE A 248 16.09 -6.05 -2.84
CA PHE A 248 16.08 -4.97 -1.85
C PHE A 248 14.70 -4.88 -1.20
N GLU A 249 13.64 -4.92 -2.00
CA GLU A 249 12.26 -4.89 -1.53
C GLU A 249 11.89 -6.13 -0.72
N LYS A 250 12.33 -7.33 -1.13
CA LYS A 250 12.15 -8.56 -0.32
C LYS A 250 12.85 -8.47 1.03
N LYS A 251 14.12 -8.02 1.05
CA LYS A 251 14.88 -7.83 2.30
C LYS A 251 14.17 -6.82 3.19
N ARG A 252 13.71 -5.71 2.62
CA ARG A 252 12.94 -4.70 3.32
C ARG A 252 11.67 -5.29 3.94
N ASN A 253 10.85 -6.03 3.19
CA ASN A 253 9.64 -6.67 3.71
C ASN A 253 9.94 -7.62 4.87
N GLN A 254 11.02 -8.40 4.78
CA GLN A 254 11.47 -9.27 5.87
C GLN A 254 11.90 -8.49 7.12
N THR A 255 12.68 -7.42 6.97
CA THR A 255 13.10 -6.57 8.10
C THR A 255 11.91 -5.88 8.75
N ILE A 256 10.91 -5.47 7.97
CA ILE A 256 9.68 -4.89 8.52
C ILE A 256 8.89 -5.94 9.29
N PHE A 257 8.77 -7.16 8.77
CA PHE A 257 8.13 -8.26 9.48
C PHE A 257 8.80 -8.52 10.84
N GLU A 258 10.13 -8.45 10.92
CA GLU A 258 10.87 -8.60 12.19
C GLU A 258 10.62 -7.44 13.18
N ILE A 259 10.29 -6.24 12.69
CA ILE A 259 10.08 -5.04 13.50
C ILE A 259 8.61 -4.87 13.90
N GLN A 260 7.68 -4.99 12.95
CA GLN A 260 6.24 -4.72 13.10
C GLN A 260 5.38 -5.99 13.14
N GLY A 261 5.90 -7.16 12.78
CA GLY A 261 5.19 -8.44 12.90
C GLY A 261 4.25 -8.79 11.75
N ASN A 262 4.10 -7.91 10.76
CA ASN A 262 3.26 -8.16 9.59
C ASN A 262 4.03 -7.98 8.27
N ARG A 263 3.57 -8.66 7.21
CA ARG A 263 4.20 -8.62 5.88
C ARG A 263 3.35 -7.81 4.91
N ASN A 264 3.99 -7.25 3.90
CA ASN A 264 3.29 -6.77 2.71
C ASN A 264 3.06 -7.96 1.75
N PRO A 265 1.80 -8.41 1.57
CA PRO A 265 1.47 -9.57 0.77
C PRO A 265 1.71 -9.33 -0.72
N PHE A 266 1.68 -8.09 -1.18
CA PHE A 266 1.93 -7.76 -2.59
C PHE A 266 3.42 -7.80 -2.96
N ILE A 267 4.32 -7.84 -1.97
CA ILE A 267 5.75 -8.10 -2.20
C ILE A 267 6.02 -9.61 -2.26
N ASP A 268 5.39 -10.38 -1.37
CA ASP A 268 5.59 -11.84 -1.33
C ASP A 268 4.80 -12.57 -2.43
N HIS A 269 3.64 -12.04 -2.80
CA HIS A 269 2.68 -12.55 -3.79
C HIS A 269 2.13 -11.41 -4.68
N PRO A 270 2.95 -10.87 -5.61
CA PRO A 270 2.53 -9.77 -6.48
C PRO A 270 1.31 -10.08 -7.34
N GLU A 271 1.03 -11.36 -7.59
CA GLU A 271 -0.14 -11.84 -8.33
C GLU A 271 -1.47 -11.59 -7.60
N PHE A 272 -1.47 -11.34 -6.28
CA PHE A 272 -2.70 -11.02 -5.55
C PHE A 272 -3.38 -9.76 -6.06
N VAL A 273 -2.64 -8.85 -6.68
CA VAL A 273 -3.19 -7.66 -7.33
C VAL A 273 -4.24 -8.04 -8.38
N ASP A 274 -3.97 -9.03 -9.22
CA ASP A 274 -4.88 -9.45 -10.31
C ASP A 274 -6.16 -10.14 -9.78
N TYR A 275 -6.15 -10.61 -8.53
CA TYR A 275 -7.31 -11.24 -7.88
C TYR A 275 -8.20 -10.26 -7.12
N ILE A 276 -7.67 -9.08 -6.77
CA ILE A 276 -8.40 -8.01 -6.06
C ILE A 276 -8.88 -6.94 -7.05
N TRP A 277 -8.09 -6.63 -8.09
CA TRP A 277 -8.34 -5.59 -9.10
C TRP A 277 -8.02 -6.05 -10.53
#